data_AF-A0A7S2VDW1-F1
#
_entry.id   AF-A0A7S2VDW1-F1
#
_cell.length_a   1.000
_cell.length_b   1.000
_cell.length_c   1.000
_cell.angle_alpha   90.00
_cell.angle_beta   90.00
_cell.angle_gamma   90.00
#
_symmetry.space_group_name_H-M   'P 1'
#
loop_
_entity.id
_entity.type
_entity.pdbx_description
1 polymer ?
#
loop_
_entity_poly.entity_id
_entity_poly.type
_entity_poly.pdbx_seq_one_letter_code
_entity_poly.pdbx_strand_id
1 'polypeptide(L)'
;VDAHLFAGLVDLKDEEEHDALNFKTYEEIYRDVRECVDLCHRDGVIKDEVARNPDPFIVKDPNLLPMLRRYKEDGVKLFLLTNSYWEYTSTVMNFLYHGKRVDDDKQKENDWLELFDLVVVGSCKPAYMLDPYLNLFRVDPQDGRLQNTDGVYEIDALGPNGATKFLEQGKTFQGGNWLHLQAMLETKAGEEILYVGDHLYSDVLRSKRTLGWRSAFVMPELADEMRVFHENRPLWRQIGALRRLRDEIDMYADEVRSGILGYDDDEQKKVLEEIAEEEGEIKQKLVDLANEWHAAFHPIWGALFMSGYQDSRFAFYVQNYACLYTSQASNLGLVSSIRAFRASADSLPHDRLLSEGDDAVRYVEYEDLWKEQVDSESI
;
A
#
# COMPACT_ATOMS: atom_id res chain seq x y z
N VAL A 1 -11.99 -9.01 3.27
CA VAL A 1 -13.32 -9.67 3.39
C VAL A 1 -13.64 -10.44 2.11
N ASP A 2 -13.66 -9.78 0.94
CA ASP A 2 -14.02 -10.35 -0.36
C ASP A 2 -13.29 -11.67 -0.68
N ALA A 3 -11.95 -11.68 -0.59
CA ALA A 3 -11.15 -12.86 -0.93
C ALA A 3 -11.45 -14.06 -0.01
N HIS A 4 -11.66 -13.80 1.29
CA HIS A 4 -11.97 -14.85 2.25
C HIS A 4 -13.38 -15.40 2.06
N LEU A 5 -14.37 -14.52 1.84
CA LEU A 5 -15.75 -14.93 1.56
C LEU A 5 -15.84 -15.72 0.25
N PHE A 6 -15.15 -15.25 -0.79
CA PHE A 6 -15.10 -15.95 -2.07
C PHE A 6 -14.47 -17.34 -1.92
N ALA A 7 -13.33 -17.46 -1.22
CA ALA A 7 -12.70 -18.75 -0.96
C ALA A 7 -13.63 -19.70 -0.20
N GLY A 8 -14.27 -19.24 0.88
CA GLY A 8 -15.23 -20.07 1.63
C GLY A 8 -16.44 -20.50 0.80
N LEU A 9 -16.92 -19.67 -0.12
CA LEU A 9 -18.01 -20.06 -1.04
C LEU A 9 -17.55 -21.04 -2.13
N VAL A 10 -16.27 -20.98 -2.52
CA VAL A 10 -15.66 -21.97 -3.41
C VAL A 10 -15.56 -23.31 -2.69
N ASP A 11 -15.06 -23.34 -1.45
CA ASP A 11 -14.97 -24.57 -0.64
C ASP A 11 -16.35 -25.23 -0.48
N LEU A 12 -17.36 -24.45 -0.06
CA LEU A 12 -18.75 -24.95 0.06
C LEU A 12 -19.35 -25.47 -1.24
N LYS A 13 -18.94 -24.89 -2.38
CA LYS A 13 -19.38 -25.35 -3.70
C LYS A 13 -18.69 -26.68 -4.07
N ASP A 14 -17.40 -26.78 -3.83
CA ASP A 14 -16.58 -27.94 -4.21
C ASP A 14 -16.87 -29.17 -3.34
N GLU A 15 -17.29 -28.94 -2.09
CA GLU A 15 -17.74 -29.98 -1.15
C GLU A 15 -19.21 -30.39 -1.35
N GLU A 16 -19.93 -29.78 -2.32
CA GLU A 16 -21.36 -29.99 -2.60
C GLU A 16 -22.29 -29.77 -1.38
N GLU A 17 -21.86 -28.96 -0.40
CA GLU A 17 -22.60 -28.75 0.85
C GLU A 17 -23.86 -27.87 0.69
N HIS A 18 -24.01 -27.18 -0.46
CA HIS A 18 -25.13 -26.27 -0.68
C HIS A 18 -25.66 -26.28 -2.13
N ASP A 19 -26.86 -26.86 -2.31
CA ASP A 19 -27.52 -27.04 -3.63
C ASP A 19 -27.59 -25.76 -4.47
N ALA A 20 -27.78 -24.59 -3.84
CA ALA A 20 -27.87 -23.32 -4.56
C ALA A 20 -26.55 -22.88 -5.23
N LEU A 21 -25.39 -23.34 -4.73
CA LEU A 21 -24.07 -23.05 -5.31
C LEU A 21 -23.72 -24.01 -6.45
N ASN A 22 -24.31 -25.22 -6.46
CA ASN A 22 -24.07 -26.24 -7.48
C ASN A 22 -24.43 -25.74 -8.89
N PHE A 23 -25.45 -24.88 -9.00
CA PHE A 23 -25.89 -24.30 -10.27
C PHE A 23 -25.17 -23.01 -10.67
N LYS A 24 -24.25 -22.49 -9.86
CA LYS A 24 -23.48 -21.28 -10.17
C LYS A 24 -22.06 -21.61 -10.60
N THR A 25 -21.54 -20.88 -11.57
CA THR A 25 -20.11 -20.86 -11.89
C THR A 25 -19.33 -20.07 -10.84
N TYR A 26 -18.01 -20.30 -10.72
CA TYR A 26 -17.16 -19.50 -9.84
C TYR A 26 -17.18 -18.00 -10.20
N GLU A 27 -17.31 -17.67 -11.49
CA GLU A 27 -17.44 -16.28 -11.95
C GLU A 27 -18.73 -15.62 -11.45
N GLU A 28 -19.85 -16.34 -11.47
CA GLU A 28 -21.12 -15.85 -10.93
C GLU A 28 -21.03 -15.66 -9.41
N ILE A 29 -20.42 -16.61 -8.69
CA ILE A 29 -20.17 -16.47 -7.24
C ILE A 29 -19.33 -15.22 -6.96
N TYR A 30 -18.25 -15.01 -7.71
CA TYR A 30 -17.41 -13.82 -7.57
C TYR A 30 -18.21 -12.53 -7.82
N ARG A 31 -19.00 -12.49 -8.89
CA ARG A 31 -19.84 -11.33 -9.22
C ARG A 31 -20.85 -11.03 -8.12
N ASP A 32 -21.49 -12.06 -7.58
CA ASP A 32 -22.47 -11.92 -6.50
C ASP A 32 -21.80 -11.41 -5.21
N VAL A 33 -20.62 -11.94 -4.85
CA VAL A 33 -19.83 -11.42 -3.71
C VAL A 33 -19.51 -9.94 -3.90
N ARG A 34 -19.04 -9.56 -5.10
CA ARG A 34 -18.73 -8.16 -5.42
C ARG A 34 -19.96 -7.26 -5.33
N GLU A 35 -21.09 -7.70 -5.86
CA GLU A 35 -22.35 -6.96 -5.79
C GLU A 35 -22.82 -6.79 -4.34
N CYS A 36 -22.79 -7.85 -3.53
CA CYS A 36 -23.15 -7.78 -2.11
C CYS A 36 -22.26 -6.83 -1.32
N VAL A 37 -20.94 -6.86 -1.54
CA VAL A 37 -20.00 -5.95 -0.89
C VAL A 37 -20.28 -4.50 -1.30
N ASP A 38 -20.48 -4.24 -2.60
CA ASP A 38 -20.81 -2.91 -3.10
C ASP A 38 -22.16 -2.40 -2.53
N LEU A 39 -23.15 -3.29 -2.37
CA LEU A 39 -24.44 -2.99 -1.75
C LEU A 39 -24.29 -2.59 -0.28
N CYS A 40 -23.53 -3.35 0.52
CA CYS A 40 -23.29 -3.05 1.94
C CYS A 40 -22.64 -1.68 2.17
N HIS A 41 -21.90 -1.17 1.18
CA HIS A 41 -21.31 0.18 1.22
C HIS A 41 -22.27 1.30 0.79
N ARG A 42 -23.42 0.96 0.17
CA ARG A 42 -24.41 1.91 -0.38
C ARG A 42 -25.72 1.94 0.40
N ASP A 43 -26.14 0.81 0.96
CA ASP A 43 -27.43 0.64 1.63
C ASP A 43 -27.48 1.17 3.07
N GLY A 44 -26.34 1.61 3.60
CA GLY A 44 -26.22 2.19 4.94
C GLY A 44 -25.87 1.19 6.02
N VAL A 45 -25.88 -0.13 5.76
CA VAL A 45 -25.67 -1.16 6.81
C VAL A 45 -24.34 -0.95 7.56
N ILE A 46 -23.25 -0.70 6.81
CA ILE A 46 -21.95 -0.42 7.43
C ILE A 46 -21.89 1.00 7.99
N LYS A 47 -22.34 1.98 7.19
CA LYS A 47 -22.15 3.41 7.49
C LYS A 47 -22.97 3.86 8.69
N ASP A 48 -24.19 3.35 8.84
CA ASP A 48 -25.08 3.69 9.94
C ASP A 48 -24.55 3.13 11.27
N GLU A 49 -23.98 1.92 11.26
CA GLU A 49 -23.43 1.32 12.47
C GLU A 49 -22.18 2.06 12.93
N VAL A 50 -21.28 2.40 12.01
CA VAL A 50 -20.12 3.25 12.30
C VAL A 50 -20.57 4.63 12.76
N ALA A 51 -21.60 5.23 12.16
CA ALA A 51 -22.11 6.54 12.56
C ALA A 51 -22.72 6.52 13.98
N ARG A 52 -23.38 5.43 14.38
CA ARG A 52 -23.92 5.25 15.73
C ARG A 52 -22.82 5.12 16.77
N ASN A 53 -21.78 4.36 16.48
CA ASN A 53 -20.68 4.14 17.41
C ASN A 53 -19.33 4.04 16.66
N PRO A 54 -18.65 5.17 16.40
CA PRO A 54 -17.44 5.16 15.59
C PRO A 54 -16.21 4.56 16.31
N ASP A 55 -16.18 4.63 17.64
CA ASP A 55 -15.02 4.28 18.48
C ASP A 55 -14.43 2.86 18.22
N PRO A 56 -15.23 1.77 18.12
CA PRO A 56 -14.70 0.45 17.82
C PRO A 56 -14.19 0.26 16.39
N PHE A 57 -14.58 1.12 15.45
CA PHE A 57 -14.28 0.96 14.02
C PHE A 57 -13.19 1.91 13.52
N ILE A 58 -12.92 3.01 14.24
CA ILE A 58 -11.99 4.05 13.83
C ILE A 58 -10.78 4.06 14.76
N VAL A 59 -9.63 3.65 14.22
CA VAL A 59 -8.35 3.79 14.91
C VAL A 59 -7.99 5.27 15.03
N LYS A 60 -7.79 5.74 16.26
CA LYS A 60 -7.41 7.13 16.52
C LYS A 60 -5.93 7.32 16.26
N ASP A 61 -5.61 8.36 15.49
CA ASP A 61 -4.24 8.81 15.26
C ASP A 61 -4.04 10.19 15.91
N PRO A 62 -3.30 10.28 17.03
CA PRO A 62 -3.09 11.55 17.73
C PRO A 62 -2.28 12.57 16.91
N ASN A 63 -1.57 12.12 15.86
CA ASN A 63 -0.71 12.97 15.04
C ASN A 63 -1.40 13.48 13.77
N LEU A 64 -2.61 13.00 13.44
CA LEU A 64 -3.36 13.41 12.25
C LEU A 64 -3.68 14.91 12.26
N LEU A 65 -4.31 15.43 13.33
CA LEU A 65 -4.67 16.85 13.41
C LEU A 65 -3.44 17.77 13.48
N PRO A 66 -2.41 17.48 14.31
CA PRO A 66 -1.16 18.23 14.30
C PRO A 66 -0.52 18.30 12.91
N MET A 67 -0.49 17.20 12.17
CA MET A 67 0.06 17.18 10.80
C MET A 67 -0.72 18.12 9.88
N LEU A 68 -2.06 18.00 9.83
CA LEU A 68 -2.89 18.83 8.92
C LEU A 68 -2.78 20.32 9.26
N ARG A 69 -2.80 20.68 10.55
CA ARG A 69 -2.61 22.07 11.00
C ARG A 69 -1.26 22.62 10.59
N ARG A 70 -0.20 21.85 10.81
CA ARG A 70 1.16 22.23 10.41
C ARG A 70 1.27 22.49 8.91
N TYR A 71 0.68 21.63 8.07
CA TYR A 71 0.68 21.87 6.63
C TYR A 71 -0.02 23.17 6.24
N LYS A 72 -1.15 23.49 6.87
CA LYS A 72 -1.81 24.78 6.66
C LYS A 72 -0.96 25.97 7.12
N GLU A 73 -0.33 25.86 8.28
CA GLU A 73 0.58 26.89 8.81
C GLU A 73 1.77 27.13 7.86
N ASP A 74 2.28 26.06 7.24
CA ASP A 74 3.35 26.10 6.24
C ASP A 74 2.87 26.60 4.86
N GLY A 75 1.59 26.94 4.70
CA GLY A 75 1.01 27.48 3.47
C GLY A 75 0.66 26.42 2.42
N VAL A 76 0.62 25.13 2.78
CA VAL A 76 0.18 24.05 1.89
C VAL A 76 -1.35 24.05 1.80
N LYS A 77 -1.90 24.11 0.58
CA LYS A 77 -3.34 23.94 0.35
C LYS A 77 -3.73 22.47 0.54
N LEU A 78 -4.68 22.19 1.40
CA LEU A 78 -5.16 20.84 1.70
C LEU A 78 -6.55 20.60 1.11
N PHE A 79 -6.79 19.40 0.59
CA PHE A 79 -8.12 18.98 0.17
C PHE A 79 -8.49 17.58 0.68
N LEU A 80 -9.78 17.37 0.91
CA LEU A 80 -10.37 16.06 1.18
C LEU A 80 -11.12 15.59 -0.07
N LEU A 81 -10.87 14.36 -0.53
CA LEU A 81 -11.51 13.76 -1.70
C LEU A 81 -11.97 12.33 -1.38
N THR A 82 -13.27 12.15 -1.14
CA THR A 82 -13.84 10.88 -0.67
C THR A 82 -15.03 10.41 -1.49
N ASN A 83 -15.17 9.08 -1.64
CA ASN A 83 -16.35 8.45 -2.25
C ASN A 83 -17.56 8.42 -1.31
N SER A 84 -17.36 8.67 -0.02
CA SER A 84 -18.45 8.77 0.96
C SER A 84 -19.25 10.06 0.76
N TYR A 85 -20.55 10.01 1.02
CA TYR A 85 -21.42 11.19 1.01
C TYR A 85 -21.25 12.05 2.27
N TRP A 86 -21.88 13.22 2.27
CA TRP A 86 -21.69 14.26 3.28
C TRP A 86 -21.98 13.79 4.70
N GLU A 87 -23.10 13.12 4.93
CA GLU A 87 -23.60 12.75 6.26
C GLU A 87 -22.60 11.83 6.99
N TYR A 88 -22.12 10.82 6.28
CA TYR A 88 -21.11 9.90 6.80
C TYR A 88 -19.77 10.61 7.02
N THR A 89 -19.35 11.44 6.05
CA THR A 89 -18.08 12.17 6.14
C THR A 89 -18.09 13.15 7.31
N SER A 90 -19.15 13.93 7.48
CA SER A 90 -19.35 14.84 8.61
C SER A 90 -19.27 14.09 9.93
N THR A 91 -19.94 12.94 10.05
CA THR A 91 -19.91 12.12 11.29
C THR A 91 -18.50 11.65 11.63
N VAL A 92 -17.82 11.03 10.67
CA VAL A 92 -16.45 10.49 10.86
C VAL A 92 -15.46 11.61 11.16
N MET A 93 -15.52 12.72 10.42
CA MET A 93 -14.58 13.82 10.58
C MET A 93 -14.79 14.59 11.89
N ASN A 94 -16.03 14.77 12.35
CA ASN A 94 -16.30 15.30 13.69
C ASN A 94 -15.73 14.39 14.78
N PHE A 95 -15.89 13.07 14.65
CA PHE A 95 -15.31 12.11 15.59
C PHE A 95 -13.78 12.19 15.62
N LEU A 96 -13.12 12.24 14.45
CA LEU A 96 -11.66 12.36 14.35
C LEU A 96 -11.16 13.70 14.91
N TYR A 97 -11.85 14.79 14.63
CA TYR A 97 -11.47 16.14 15.06
C TYR A 97 -11.61 16.34 16.58
N HIS A 98 -12.70 15.85 17.17
CA HIS A 98 -12.95 15.98 18.60
C HIS A 98 -12.37 14.82 19.43
N GLY A 99 -11.92 13.74 18.80
CA GLY A 99 -11.40 12.53 19.45
C GLY A 99 -12.48 11.66 20.13
N LYS A 100 -13.74 12.06 20.00
CA LYS A 100 -14.93 11.42 20.60
C LYS A 100 -16.18 11.81 19.83
N ARG A 101 -17.27 11.10 20.09
CA ARG A 101 -18.60 11.51 19.62
C ARG A 101 -19.02 12.80 20.32
N VAL A 102 -19.56 13.72 19.53
CA VAL A 102 -20.16 14.99 20.00
C VAL A 102 -21.68 14.94 19.80
N ASP A 103 -22.39 15.86 20.45
CA ASP A 103 -23.83 16.02 20.23
C ASP A 103 -24.15 16.59 18.83
N ASP A 104 -25.42 16.48 18.44
CA ASP A 104 -25.89 16.84 17.10
C ASP A 104 -25.69 18.33 16.77
N ASP A 105 -25.78 19.21 17.77
CA ASP A 105 -25.60 20.64 17.54
C ASP A 105 -24.13 20.95 17.27
N LYS A 106 -23.23 20.34 18.06
CA LYS A 106 -21.79 20.46 17.82
C LYS A 106 -21.36 19.81 16.50
N GLN A 107 -21.98 18.69 16.12
CA GLN A 107 -21.69 18.02 14.85
C GLN A 107 -21.99 18.89 13.63
N LYS A 108 -23.06 19.71 13.70
CA LYS A 108 -23.45 20.64 12.62
C LYS A 108 -22.47 21.79 12.43
N GLU A 109 -21.70 22.16 13.47
CA GLU A 109 -20.67 23.20 13.35
C GLU A 109 -19.55 22.77 12.39
N ASN A 110 -19.27 21.45 12.29
CA ASN A 110 -18.28 20.88 11.39
C ASN A 110 -16.91 21.60 11.47
N ASP A 111 -16.41 21.86 12.69
CA ASP A 111 -15.15 22.58 12.95
C ASP A 111 -13.97 22.05 12.12
N TRP A 112 -13.95 20.74 11.87
CA TRP A 112 -12.94 20.05 11.08
C TRP A 112 -12.80 20.60 9.65
N LEU A 113 -13.80 21.28 9.10
CA LEU A 113 -13.70 21.97 7.81
C LEU A 113 -12.57 23.00 7.81
N GLU A 114 -12.16 23.54 8.95
CA GLU A 114 -11.01 24.46 9.06
C GLU A 114 -9.72 23.85 8.50
N LEU A 115 -9.57 22.52 8.59
CA LEU A 115 -8.38 21.78 8.20
C LEU A 115 -8.18 21.67 6.68
N PHE A 116 -9.20 21.98 5.89
CA PHE A 116 -9.18 21.81 4.45
C PHE A 116 -9.54 23.11 3.73
N ASP A 117 -8.90 23.35 2.60
CA ASP A 117 -9.21 24.46 1.70
C ASP A 117 -10.27 24.05 0.66
N LEU A 118 -10.41 22.73 0.40
CA LEU A 118 -11.44 22.15 -0.44
C LEU A 118 -11.89 20.79 0.11
N VAL A 119 -13.20 20.53 0.13
CA VAL A 119 -13.78 19.25 0.52
C VAL A 119 -14.67 18.75 -0.62
N VAL A 120 -14.40 17.55 -1.11
CA VAL A 120 -15.18 16.88 -2.14
C VAL A 120 -15.64 15.51 -1.63
N VAL A 121 -16.94 15.37 -1.43
CA VAL A 121 -17.62 14.13 -1.04
C VAL A 121 -18.26 13.46 -2.26
N GLY A 122 -18.64 12.20 -2.17
CA GLY A 122 -19.29 11.47 -3.26
C GLY A 122 -18.53 11.53 -4.59
N SER A 123 -17.19 11.51 -4.55
CA SER A 123 -16.35 11.83 -5.72
C SER A 123 -16.42 10.81 -6.86
N CYS A 124 -16.93 9.59 -6.62
CA CYS A 124 -16.98 8.52 -7.60
C CYS A 124 -15.61 8.12 -8.18
N LYS A 125 -14.53 8.17 -7.40
CA LYS A 125 -13.21 7.60 -7.77
C LYS A 125 -13.40 6.13 -8.18
N PRO A 126 -12.78 5.67 -9.27
CA PRO A 126 -11.76 6.37 -10.08
C PRO A 126 -12.30 7.30 -11.17
N ALA A 127 -13.61 7.36 -11.40
CA ALA A 127 -14.20 8.21 -12.44
C ALA A 127 -13.86 9.69 -12.24
N TYR A 128 -13.72 10.15 -10.99
CA TYR A 128 -13.24 11.49 -10.66
C TYR A 128 -11.97 11.91 -11.40
N MET A 129 -11.07 10.97 -11.71
CA MET A 129 -9.80 11.23 -12.39
C MET A 129 -9.83 10.91 -13.90
N LEU A 130 -10.96 10.43 -14.42
CA LEU A 130 -11.07 9.86 -15.77
C LEU A 130 -12.18 10.49 -16.61
N ASP A 131 -13.31 10.82 -15.99
CA ASP A 131 -14.47 11.39 -16.66
C ASP A 131 -14.56 12.92 -16.46
N PRO A 132 -14.32 13.72 -17.52
CA PRO A 132 -14.37 15.18 -17.43
C PRO A 132 -15.81 15.73 -17.41
N TYR A 133 -16.83 14.88 -17.57
CA TYR A 133 -18.24 15.28 -17.67
C TYR A 133 -19.03 15.05 -16.37
N LEU A 134 -18.36 14.64 -15.29
CA LEU A 134 -19.02 14.49 -13.99
C LEU A 134 -19.51 15.84 -13.45
N ASN A 135 -20.80 15.87 -13.09
CA ASN A 135 -21.45 17.04 -12.51
C ASN A 135 -20.88 17.36 -11.13
N LEU A 136 -20.80 18.64 -10.82
CA LEU A 136 -20.41 19.17 -9.53
C LEU A 136 -21.64 19.78 -8.84
N PHE A 137 -21.80 19.49 -7.56
CA PHE A 137 -22.83 20.12 -6.72
C PHE A 137 -22.17 20.75 -5.51
N ARG A 138 -22.62 21.94 -5.10
CA ARG A 138 -22.22 22.56 -3.85
C ARG A 138 -23.04 21.94 -2.72
N VAL A 139 -22.39 21.61 -1.61
CA VAL A 139 -23.02 21.01 -0.43
C VAL A 139 -23.16 22.08 0.65
N ASP A 140 -24.36 22.26 1.20
CA ASP A 140 -24.55 23.04 2.42
C ASP A 140 -24.09 22.22 3.63
N PRO A 141 -23.05 22.64 4.37
CA PRO A 141 -22.55 21.87 5.50
C PRO A 141 -23.55 21.73 6.67
N GLN A 142 -24.56 22.61 6.76
CA GLN A 142 -25.51 22.59 7.87
C GLN A 142 -26.49 21.42 7.77
N ASP A 143 -26.96 21.11 6.56
CA ASP A 143 -28.03 20.14 6.34
C ASP A 143 -27.77 19.15 5.18
N GLY A 144 -26.62 19.26 4.50
CA GLY A 144 -26.21 18.37 3.41
C GLY A 144 -26.91 18.64 2.08
N ARG A 145 -27.73 19.69 1.96
CA ARG A 145 -28.47 19.95 0.73
C ARG A 145 -27.54 20.30 -0.42
N LEU A 146 -27.90 19.79 -1.60
CA LEU A 146 -27.16 20.01 -2.84
C LEU A 146 -27.71 21.22 -3.58
N GLN A 147 -26.80 22.06 -4.06
CA GLN A 147 -27.07 23.18 -4.94
C GLN A 147 -26.29 22.97 -6.25
N ASN A 148 -26.94 23.22 -7.38
CA ASN A 148 -26.28 23.16 -8.68
C ASN A 148 -25.18 24.21 -8.76
N THR A 149 -24.07 23.87 -9.40
CA THR A 149 -23.02 24.82 -9.74
C THR A 149 -22.40 24.45 -11.09
N ASP A 150 -22.09 25.45 -11.89
CA ASP A 150 -21.37 25.30 -13.16
C ASP A 150 -19.85 25.25 -12.95
N GLY A 151 -19.39 25.30 -11.69
CA GLY A 151 -18.01 25.07 -11.28
C GLY A 151 -17.02 26.00 -11.95
N VAL A 152 -16.30 25.49 -12.96
CA VAL A 152 -15.25 26.24 -13.68
C VAL A 152 -15.79 27.51 -14.33
N TYR A 153 -16.99 27.48 -14.92
CA TYR A 153 -17.56 28.65 -15.58
C TYR A 153 -17.89 29.78 -14.60
N GLU A 154 -18.34 29.44 -13.39
CA GLU A 154 -18.58 30.43 -12.33
C GLU A 154 -17.27 31.03 -11.84
N ILE A 155 -16.23 30.21 -11.68
CA ILE A 155 -14.88 30.65 -11.31
C ILE A 155 -14.38 31.69 -12.33
N ASP A 156 -14.49 31.39 -13.63
CA ASP A 156 -14.06 32.30 -14.70
C ASP A 156 -14.89 33.61 -14.71
N ALA A 157 -16.20 33.51 -14.50
CA ALA A 157 -17.09 34.67 -14.46
C ALA A 157 -16.83 35.62 -13.28
N LEU A 158 -16.27 35.11 -12.17
CA LEU A 158 -15.89 35.91 -10.99
C LEU A 158 -14.61 36.75 -11.21
N GLY A 159 -13.92 36.56 -12.35
CA GLY A 159 -12.78 37.37 -12.78
C GLY A 159 -11.53 37.16 -11.92
N PRO A 160 -10.73 38.21 -11.66
CA PRO A 160 -9.53 38.08 -10.83
C PRO A 160 -9.84 37.50 -9.44
N ASN A 161 -9.03 36.52 -9.02
CA ASN A 161 -9.23 35.72 -7.80
C ASN A 161 -10.57 34.96 -7.77
N GLY A 162 -11.08 34.55 -8.94
CA GLY A 162 -12.35 33.86 -9.07
C GLY A 162 -12.44 32.59 -8.23
N ALA A 163 -11.38 31.79 -8.17
CA ALA A 163 -11.33 30.57 -7.36
C ALA A 163 -11.50 30.88 -5.86
N THR A 164 -10.80 31.89 -5.35
CA THR A 164 -10.94 32.34 -3.95
C THR A 164 -12.37 32.79 -3.65
N LYS A 165 -12.93 33.67 -4.49
CA LYS A 165 -14.31 34.16 -4.32
C LYS A 165 -15.35 33.03 -4.41
N PHE A 166 -15.08 32.01 -5.24
CA PHE A 166 -15.95 30.85 -5.39
C PHE A 166 -15.92 29.95 -4.15
N LEU A 167 -14.74 29.80 -3.52
CA LEU A 167 -14.58 29.02 -2.28
C LEU A 167 -15.04 29.79 -1.03
N GLU A 168 -15.03 31.12 -1.05
CA GLU A 168 -15.62 31.96 0.02
C GLU A 168 -17.15 31.76 0.14
N GLN A 169 -17.82 31.39 -0.95
CA GLN A 169 -19.24 31.04 -0.95
C GLN A 169 -19.49 29.63 -0.38
N GLY A 170 -18.44 28.88 -0.07
CA GLY A 170 -18.48 27.52 0.42
C GLY A 170 -17.40 26.66 -0.26
N LYS A 171 -16.83 25.74 0.50
CA LYS A 171 -15.72 24.91 0.05
C LYS A 171 -16.02 23.41 0.06
N THR A 172 -17.28 23.05 0.20
CA THR A 172 -17.75 21.67 0.25
C THR A 172 -18.58 21.37 -0.99
N PHE A 173 -18.20 20.30 -1.69
CA PHE A 173 -18.82 19.89 -2.94
C PHE A 173 -19.07 18.39 -2.97
N GLN A 174 -20.00 17.97 -3.83
CA GLN A 174 -20.27 16.58 -4.13
C GLN A 174 -20.04 16.29 -5.62
N GLY A 175 -19.42 15.15 -5.92
CA GLY A 175 -19.13 14.73 -7.28
C GLY A 175 -17.94 15.49 -7.87
N GLY A 176 -18.09 15.99 -9.09
CA GLY A 176 -17.05 16.71 -9.81
C GLY A 176 -15.98 15.81 -10.43
N ASN A 177 -14.90 16.44 -10.89
CA ASN A 177 -13.77 15.79 -11.55
C ASN A 177 -12.49 16.60 -11.32
N TRP A 178 -11.35 16.09 -11.77
CA TRP A 178 -10.04 16.73 -11.56
C TRP A 178 -9.95 18.17 -12.09
N LEU A 179 -10.65 18.54 -13.16
CA LEU A 179 -10.61 19.90 -13.72
C LEU A 179 -11.20 20.90 -12.74
N HIS A 180 -12.30 20.53 -12.08
CA HIS A 180 -12.93 21.33 -11.04
C HIS A 180 -11.95 21.59 -9.88
N LEU A 181 -11.27 20.54 -9.40
CA LEU A 181 -10.29 20.67 -8.33
C LEU A 181 -9.11 21.55 -8.73
N GLN A 182 -8.57 21.36 -9.94
CA GLN A 182 -7.45 22.16 -10.42
C GLN A 182 -7.83 23.64 -10.56
N ALA A 183 -9.04 23.94 -11.03
CA ALA A 183 -9.57 25.30 -11.10
C ALA A 183 -9.75 25.92 -9.71
N MET A 184 -10.32 25.18 -8.75
CA MET A 184 -10.56 25.67 -7.38
C MET A 184 -9.26 25.87 -6.58
N LEU A 185 -8.27 25.01 -6.77
CA LEU A 185 -6.99 25.11 -6.06
C LEU A 185 -5.94 25.93 -6.81
N GLU A 186 -6.25 26.39 -8.03
CA GLU A 186 -5.37 27.16 -8.92
C GLU A 186 -4.07 26.44 -9.28
N THR A 187 -4.13 25.11 -9.38
CA THR A 187 -2.99 24.27 -9.78
C THR A 187 -2.94 24.15 -11.30
N LYS A 188 -1.76 24.35 -11.89
CA LYS A 188 -1.55 24.36 -13.34
C LYS A 188 -1.01 23.03 -13.85
N ALA A 189 -0.25 22.32 -13.02
CA ALA A 189 0.33 21.03 -13.36
C ALA A 189 -0.07 19.97 -12.34
N GLY A 190 -0.26 18.73 -12.80
CA GLY A 190 -0.55 17.61 -11.90
C GLY A 190 0.56 17.37 -10.88
N GLU A 191 1.81 17.65 -11.24
CA GLU A 191 2.98 17.46 -10.38
C GLU A 191 2.97 18.35 -9.12
N GLU A 192 2.18 19.43 -9.14
CA GLU A 192 1.96 20.32 -7.98
C GLU A 192 1.02 19.68 -6.92
N ILE A 193 0.36 18.57 -7.27
CA ILE A 193 -0.59 17.86 -6.41
C ILE A 193 0.05 16.57 -5.91
N LEU A 194 0.14 16.44 -4.58
CA LEU A 194 0.38 15.17 -3.91
C LEU A 194 -0.96 14.61 -3.41
N TYR A 195 -1.38 13.51 -3.99
CA TYR A 195 -2.57 12.79 -3.56
C TYR A 195 -2.18 11.60 -2.67
N VAL A 196 -2.77 11.57 -1.47
CA VAL A 196 -2.51 10.56 -0.44
C VAL A 196 -3.73 9.65 -0.34
N GLY A 197 -3.56 8.35 -0.55
CA GLY A 197 -4.66 7.39 -0.54
C GLY A 197 -4.22 5.97 -0.22
N ASP A 198 -5.20 5.11 0.04
CA ASP A 198 -5.05 3.73 0.49
C ASP A 198 -5.45 2.70 -0.59
N HIS A 199 -6.03 3.15 -1.71
CA HIS A 199 -6.40 2.25 -2.81
C HIS A 199 -5.42 2.37 -3.97
N LEU A 200 -4.49 1.43 -4.09
CA LEU A 200 -3.43 1.44 -5.12
C LEU A 200 -3.97 1.63 -6.55
N TYR A 201 -5.13 1.04 -6.87
CA TYR A 201 -5.68 1.10 -8.23
C TYR A 201 -6.43 2.39 -8.55
N SER A 202 -7.34 2.82 -7.68
CA SER A 202 -8.12 4.05 -7.92
C SER A 202 -7.32 5.30 -7.60
N ASP A 203 -6.48 5.27 -6.57
CA ASP A 203 -5.82 6.45 -6.03
C ASP A 203 -4.42 6.66 -6.62
N VAL A 204 -3.64 5.61 -6.80
CA VAL A 204 -2.22 5.72 -7.17
C VAL A 204 -2.00 5.50 -8.68
N LEU A 205 -2.53 4.41 -9.25
CA LEU A 205 -2.31 4.06 -10.65
C LEU A 205 -2.91 5.06 -11.63
N ARG A 206 -4.16 5.47 -11.40
CA ARG A 206 -4.91 6.32 -12.34
C ARG A 206 -4.50 7.78 -12.27
N SER A 207 -4.26 8.31 -11.06
CA SER A 207 -3.81 9.69 -10.86
C SER A 207 -2.46 9.96 -11.53
N LYS A 208 -1.50 9.03 -11.37
CA LYS A 208 -0.17 9.15 -11.98
C LYS A 208 -0.20 9.04 -13.51
N ARG A 209 -0.87 8.02 -14.06
CA ARG A 209 -0.85 7.74 -15.51
C ARG A 209 -1.64 8.75 -16.34
N THR A 210 -2.76 9.24 -15.82
CA THR A 210 -3.68 10.11 -16.59
C THR A 210 -3.42 11.58 -16.33
N LEU A 211 -3.12 11.96 -15.08
CA LEU A 211 -3.11 13.37 -14.66
C LEU A 211 -1.72 13.89 -14.26
N GLY A 212 -0.71 13.01 -14.14
CA GLY A 212 0.62 13.38 -13.68
C GLY A 212 0.68 13.77 -12.21
N TRP A 213 -0.33 13.43 -11.41
CA TRP A 213 -0.32 13.69 -9.97
C TRP A 213 0.77 12.89 -9.28
N ARG A 214 1.39 13.50 -8.25
CA ARG A 214 2.26 12.76 -7.33
C ARG A 214 1.38 11.96 -6.38
N SER A 215 1.84 10.78 -6.00
CA SER A 215 1.06 9.82 -5.20
C SER A 215 1.83 9.39 -3.95
N ALA A 216 1.15 9.41 -2.81
CA ALA A 216 1.60 8.74 -1.59
C ALA A 216 0.61 7.64 -1.22
N PHE A 217 1.11 6.42 -1.03
CA PHE A 217 0.30 5.26 -0.72
C PHE A 217 0.34 4.96 0.78
N VAL A 218 -0.82 4.97 1.43
CA VAL A 218 -0.98 4.61 2.85
C VAL A 218 -1.36 3.14 2.93
N MET A 219 -0.57 2.36 3.66
CA MET A 219 -0.69 0.92 3.74
C MET A 219 -0.51 0.48 5.20
N PRO A 220 -1.60 0.37 5.96
CA PRO A 220 -1.55 0.03 7.39
C PRO A 220 -0.77 -1.25 7.70
N GLU A 221 -0.86 -2.26 6.83
CA GLU A 221 -0.23 -3.59 6.96
C GLU A 221 1.31 -3.51 7.05
N LEU A 222 1.91 -2.44 6.50
CA LEU A 222 3.36 -2.25 6.50
C LEU A 222 3.95 -2.22 7.91
N ALA A 223 3.24 -1.65 8.88
CA ALA A 223 3.74 -1.55 10.24
C ALA A 223 3.98 -2.94 10.85
N ASP A 224 3.02 -3.85 10.66
CA ASP A 224 3.13 -5.23 11.13
C ASP A 224 4.15 -6.02 10.33
N GLU A 225 4.22 -5.84 9.01
CA GLU A 225 5.21 -6.51 8.17
C GLU A 225 6.64 -6.11 8.54
N MET A 226 6.89 -4.82 8.78
CA MET A 226 8.19 -4.35 9.26
C MET A 226 8.54 -4.90 10.65
N ARG A 227 7.55 -5.02 11.54
CA ARG A 227 7.72 -5.58 12.88
C ARG A 227 8.08 -7.07 12.81
N VAL A 228 7.31 -7.87 12.07
CA VAL A 228 7.58 -9.31 11.86
C VAL A 228 8.94 -9.51 11.21
N PHE A 229 9.27 -8.74 10.18
CA PHE A 229 10.59 -8.80 9.54
C PHE A 229 11.70 -8.52 10.57
N HIS A 230 11.54 -7.48 11.40
CA HIS A 230 12.52 -7.09 12.41
C HIS A 230 12.77 -8.18 13.44
N GLU A 231 11.69 -8.80 13.94
CA GLU A 231 11.71 -9.91 14.91
C GLU A 231 12.40 -11.16 14.32
N ASN A 232 12.22 -11.43 13.03
CA ASN A 232 12.76 -12.60 12.34
C ASN A 232 14.07 -12.33 11.56
N ARG A 233 14.76 -11.22 11.84
CA ARG A 233 16.04 -10.87 11.18
C ARG A 233 17.13 -11.96 11.31
N PRO A 234 17.28 -12.67 12.44
CA PRO A 234 18.25 -13.76 12.54
C PRO A 234 17.98 -14.87 11.50
N LEU A 235 16.72 -15.31 11.40
CA LEU A 235 16.28 -16.31 10.42
C LEU A 235 16.56 -15.84 8.97
N TRP A 236 16.22 -14.59 8.65
CA TRP A 236 16.53 -13.99 7.35
C TRP A 236 18.02 -14.01 7.01
N ARG A 237 18.88 -13.69 8.00
CA ARG A 237 20.34 -13.73 7.83
C ARG A 237 20.86 -15.14 7.62
N GLN A 238 20.32 -16.12 8.37
CA GLN A 238 20.70 -17.52 8.24
C GLN A 238 20.34 -18.07 6.86
N ILE A 239 19.12 -17.79 6.38
CA ILE A 239 18.69 -18.12 5.02
C ILE A 239 19.64 -17.48 3.99
N GLY A 240 20.01 -16.21 4.17
CA GLY A 240 20.96 -15.53 3.30
C GLY A 240 22.37 -16.14 3.31
N ALA A 241 22.84 -16.59 4.47
CA ALA A 241 24.15 -17.26 4.60
C ALA A 241 24.17 -18.62 3.90
N LEU A 242 23.15 -19.46 4.13
CA LEU A 242 23.03 -20.76 3.47
C LEU A 242 22.89 -20.65 1.95
N ARG A 243 22.24 -19.58 1.45
CA ARG A 243 22.17 -19.30 0.01
C ARG A 243 23.55 -18.97 -0.58
N ARG A 244 24.32 -18.10 0.07
CA ARG A 244 25.69 -17.79 -0.36
C ARG A 244 26.58 -19.02 -0.33
N LEU A 245 26.48 -19.82 0.73
CA LEU A 245 27.21 -21.09 0.81
C LEU A 245 26.84 -22.00 -0.37
N ARG A 246 25.55 -22.13 -0.69
CA ARG A 246 25.12 -22.93 -1.84
C ARG A 246 25.71 -22.41 -3.16
N ASP A 247 25.72 -21.09 -3.36
CA ASP A 247 26.29 -20.47 -4.55
C ASP A 247 27.82 -20.72 -4.64
N GLU A 248 28.54 -20.67 -3.51
CA GLU A 248 29.98 -20.98 -3.44
C GLU A 248 30.27 -22.46 -3.77
N ILE A 249 29.45 -23.37 -3.26
CA ILE A 249 29.53 -24.81 -3.55
C ILE A 249 29.24 -25.09 -5.03
N ASP A 250 28.20 -24.45 -5.58
CA ASP A 250 27.85 -24.57 -7.00
C ASP A 250 29.00 -24.09 -7.90
N MET A 251 29.66 -22.98 -7.55
CA MET A 251 30.85 -22.47 -8.25
C MET A 251 32.04 -23.43 -8.16
N TYR A 252 32.33 -23.95 -6.97
CA TYR A 252 33.42 -24.92 -6.78
C TYR A 252 33.17 -26.21 -7.57
N ALA A 253 31.93 -26.71 -7.58
CA ALA A 253 31.54 -27.87 -8.37
C ALA A 253 31.78 -27.64 -9.88
N ASP A 254 31.51 -26.43 -10.38
CA ASP A 254 31.79 -26.06 -11.77
C ASP A 254 33.30 -26.01 -12.07
N GLU A 255 34.13 -25.52 -11.15
CA GLU A 255 35.59 -25.58 -11.27
C GLU A 255 36.12 -27.01 -11.34
N VAL A 256 35.60 -27.91 -10.49
CA VAL A 256 35.93 -29.35 -10.53
C VAL A 256 35.52 -29.96 -11.88
N ARG A 257 34.28 -29.72 -12.33
CA ARG A 257 33.75 -30.24 -13.62
C ARG A 257 34.52 -29.71 -14.83
N SER A 258 34.99 -28.47 -14.77
CA SER A 258 35.74 -27.85 -15.86
C SER A 258 37.17 -28.38 -15.99
N GLY A 259 37.65 -29.13 -15.00
CA GLY A 259 39.01 -29.65 -14.94
C GLY A 259 40.07 -28.60 -14.60
N ILE A 260 39.68 -27.37 -14.22
CA ILE A 260 40.61 -26.28 -13.88
C ILE A 260 41.50 -26.65 -12.68
N LEU A 261 40.94 -27.40 -11.73
CA LEU A 261 41.63 -27.80 -10.50
C LEU A 261 42.59 -28.99 -10.68
N GLY A 262 42.62 -29.62 -11.85
CA GLY A 262 43.61 -30.65 -12.20
C GLY A 262 43.40 -32.02 -11.54
N TYR A 263 42.23 -32.27 -10.94
CA TYR A 263 41.83 -33.58 -10.43
C TYR A 263 41.73 -34.62 -11.56
N ASP A 264 42.09 -35.88 -11.26
CA ASP A 264 41.83 -37.00 -12.16
C ASP A 264 40.36 -37.43 -12.15
N ASP A 265 39.96 -38.30 -13.09
CA ASP A 265 38.55 -38.69 -13.29
C ASP A 265 37.92 -39.35 -12.03
N ASP A 266 38.69 -40.12 -11.27
CA ASP A 266 38.21 -40.82 -10.08
C ASP A 266 38.11 -39.85 -8.87
N GLU A 267 39.08 -38.94 -8.72
CA GLU A 267 39.06 -37.87 -7.73
C GLU A 267 37.90 -36.89 -7.98
N GLN A 268 37.71 -36.45 -9.22
CA GLN A 268 36.58 -35.57 -9.60
C GLN A 268 35.26 -36.19 -9.21
N LYS A 269 35.07 -37.48 -9.54
CA LYS A 269 33.83 -38.18 -9.22
C LYS A 269 33.57 -38.22 -7.72
N LYS A 270 34.58 -38.51 -6.91
CA LYS A 270 34.46 -38.56 -5.45
C LYS A 270 34.08 -37.20 -4.86
N VAL A 271 34.77 -36.14 -5.27
CA VAL A 271 34.50 -34.77 -4.78
C VAL A 271 33.11 -34.30 -5.19
N LEU A 272 32.67 -34.60 -6.42
CA LEU A 272 31.33 -34.25 -6.88
C LEU A 272 30.22 -35.04 -6.17
N GLU A 273 30.48 -36.28 -5.76
CA GLU A 273 29.55 -37.06 -4.93
C GLU A 273 29.40 -36.43 -3.53
N GLU A 274 30.51 -36.04 -2.89
CA GLU A 274 30.51 -35.34 -1.59
C GLU A 274 29.75 -33.99 -1.67
N ILE A 275 30.05 -33.18 -2.70
CA ILE A 275 29.35 -31.92 -2.95
C ILE A 275 27.83 -32.14 -3.11
N ALA A 276 27.43 -33.18 -3.85
CA ALA A 276 26.01 -33.46 -4.08
C ALA A 276 25.26 -33.83 -2.79
N GLU A 277 25.93 -34.51 -1.85
CA GLU A 277 25.37 -34.78 -0.52
C GLU A 277 25.20 -33.48 0.28
N GLU A 278 26.23 -32.64 0.36
CA GLU A 278 26.19 -31.35 1.06
C GLU A 278 25.14 -30.38 0.47
N GLU A 279 25.04 -30.30 -0.86
CA GLU A 279 24.02 -29.49 -1.54
C GLU A 279 22.61 -29.98 -1.17
N GLY A 280 22.42 -31.29 -1.06
CA GLY A 280 21.17 -31.92 -0.63
C GLY A 280 20.77 -31.50 0.79
N GLU A 281 21.71 -31.52 1.73
CA GLU A 281 21.48 -31.09 3.12
C GLU A 281 21.15 -29.60 3.22
N ILE A 282 21.92 -28.75 2.54
CA ILE A 282 21.68 -27.30 2.51
C ILE A 282 20.31 -26.99 1.92
N LYS A 283 19.94 -27.68 0.83
CA LYS A 283 18.63 -27.50 0.19
C LYS A 283 17.49 -27.86 1.12
N GLN A 284 17.59 -28.97 1.85
CA GLN A 284 16.56 -29.36 2.82
C GLN A 284 16.43 -28.33 3.94
N LYS A 285 17.57 -27.90 4.52
CA LYS A 285 17.59 -26.86 5.55
C LYS A 285 16.99 -25.53 5.05
N LEU A 286 17.29 -25.15 3.80
CA LEU A 286 16.69 -23.96 3.18
C LEU A 286 15.17 -24.07 3.00
N VAL A 287 14.64 -25.25 2.68
CA VAL A 287 13.18 -25.47 2.58
C VAL A 287 12.53 -25.27 3.95
N ASP A 288 13.10 -25.85 4.99
CA ASP A 288 12.55 -25.77 6.35
C ASP A 288 12.55 -24.33 6.87
N LEU A 289 13.69 -23.63 6.74
CA LEU A 289 13.82 -22.22 7.13
C LEU A 289 12.95 -21.30 6.28
N ALA A 290 12.77 -21.59 4.98
CA ALA A 290 11.89 -20.80 4.11
C ALA A 290 10.42 -20.95 4.51
N ASN A 291 9.99 -22.15 4.93
CA ASN A 291 8.64 -22.38 5.45
C ASN A 291 8.43 -21.68 6.79
N GLU A 292 9.42 -21.71 7.69
CA GLU A 292 9.38 -20.95 8.94
C GLU A 292 9.29 -19.44 8.68
N TRP A 293 10.11 -18.93 7.76
CA TRP A 293 10.08 -17.53 7.34
C TRP A 293 8.72 -17.14 6.76
N HIS A 294 8.14 -17.97 5.89
CA HIS A 294 6.81 -17.73 5.31
C HIS A 294 5.73 -17.68 6.40
N ALA A 295 5.74 -18.66 7.31
CA ALA A 295 4.76 -18.77 8.38
C ALA A 295 4.87 -17.67 9.44
N ALA A 296 6.04 -17.02 9.56
CA ALA A 296 6.23 -15.89 10.48
C ALA A 296 5.36 -14.66 10.12
N PHE A 297 4.98 -14.51 8.85
CA PHE A 297 4.05 -13.48 8.39
C PHE A 297 2.60 -13.99 8.45
N HIS A 298 1.94 -14.16 7.31
CA HIS A 298 0.63 -14.80 7.26
C HIS A 298 0.80 -16.31 7.00
N PRO A 299 0.16 -17.21 7.77
CA PRO A 299 0.39 -18.66 7.66
C PRO A 299 0.07 -19.22 6.27
N ILE A 300 -0.92 -18.64 5.59
CA ILE A 300 -1.33 -19.07 4.24
C ILE A 300 -0.62 -18.26 3.15
N TRP A 301 -0.45 -16.95 3.33
CA TRP A 301 -0.13 -16.02 2.25
C TRP A 301 1.31 -15.50 2.31
N GLY A 302 2.00 -15.71 3.42
CA GLY A 302 3.36 -15.21 3.63
C GLY A 302 3.42 -13.70 3.80
N ALA A 303 4.55 -13.12 3.40
CA ALA A 303 4.77 -11.69 3.39
C ALA A 303 4.01 -11.02 2.22
N LEU A 304 3.58 -9.77 2.43
CA LEU A 304 2.82 -9.03 1.42
C LEU A 304 3.72 -8.55 0.27
N PHE A 305 4.97 -8.16 0.58
CA PHE A 305 5.90 -7.65 -0.43
C PHE A 305 6.68 -8.75 -1.18
N MET A 306 6.66 -9.99 -0.72
CA MET A 306 7.49 -11.05 -1.28
C MET A 306 6.66 -12.27 -1.68
N SER A 307 6.92 -12.80 -2.87
CA SER A 307 6.45 -14.11 -3.31
C SER A 307 7.64 -15.05 -3.42
N GLY A 308 7.99 -15.71 -2.32
CA GLY A 308 9.21 -16.49 -2.20
C GLY A 308 10.46 -15.62 -2.36
N TYR A 309 11.13 -15.73 -3.51
CA TYR A 309 12.38 -15.02 -3.82
C TYR A 309 12.19 -13.72 -4.60
N GLN A 310 10.98 -13.47 -5.09
CA GLN A 310 10.69 -12.33 -5.96
C GLN A 310 9.77 -11.34 -5.27
N ASP A 311 9.80 -10.11 -5.73
CA ASP A 311 8.81 -9.11 -5.37
C ASP A 311 7.42 -9.65 -5.73
N SER A 312 6.48 -9.53 -4.78
CA SER A 312 5.10 -9.87 -5.05
C SER A 312 4.54 -8.93 -6.12
N ARG A 313 3.44 -9.33 -6.75
CA ARG A 313 2.74 -8.43 -7.69
C ARG A 313 2.29 -7.13 -7.01
N PHE A 314 1.98 -7.19 -5.72
CA PHE A 314 1.65 -6.02 -4.93
C PHE A 314 2.87 -5.10 -4.77
N ALA A 315 4.04 -5.64 -4.39
CA ALA A 315 5.29 -4.89 -4.31
C ALA A 315 5.64 -4.20 -5.62
N PHE A 316 5.52 -4.90 -6.75
CA PHE A 316 5.73 -4.34 -8.07
C PHE A 316 4.85 -3.09 -8.30
N TYR A 317 3.55 -3.16 -7.98
CA TYR A 317 2.66 -2.01 -8.16
C TYR A 317 2.99 -0.86 -7.20
N VAL A 318 3.34 -1.15 -5.94
CA VAL A 318 3.74 -0.10 -4.98
C VAL A 318 4.99 0.62 -5.47
N GLN A 319 6.06 -0.12 -5.80
CA GLN A 319 7.33 0.46 -6.25
C GLN A 319 7.22 1.27 -7.54
N ASN A 320 6.43 0.80 -8.52
CA ASN A 320 6.36 1.45 -9.83
C ASN A 320 5.40 2.65 -9.86
N TYR A 321 4.41 2.69 -8.97
CA TYR A 321 3.32 3.66 -9.09
C TYR A 321 3.15 4.60 -7.91
N ALA A 322 3.55 4.23 -6.70
CA ALA A 322 3.59 5.13 -5.56
C ALA A 322 4.90 5.93 -5.59
N CYS A 323 4.85 7.26 -5.49
CA CYS A 323 6.07 8.06 -5.33
C CYS A 323 6.63 7.92 -3.90
N LEU A 324 5.73 7.79 -2.94
CA LEU A 324 6.00 7.54 -1.53
C LEU A 324 5.02 6.47 -1.04
N TYR A 325 5.41 5.68 -0.06
CA TYR A 325 4.47 4.85 0.68
C TYR A 325 4.82 4.86 2.16
N THR A 326 3.82 4.67 3.01
CA THR A 326 3.99 4.70 4.47
C THR A 326 2.86 3.95 5.17
N SER A 327 3.03 3.58 6.44
CA SER A 327 2.01 2.85 7.19
C SER A 327 0.81 3.71 7.58
N GLN A 328 1.03 5.01 7.81
CA GLN A 328 0.00 5.94 8.26
C GLN A 328 0.23 7.32 7.65
N ALA A 329 -0.84 8.05 7.34
CA ALA A 329 -0.75 9.38 6.74
C ALA A 329 0.05 10.36 7.61
N SER A 330 -0.11 10.30 8.95
CA SER A 330 0.59 11.18 9.89
C SER A 330 2.11 11.06 9.87
N ASN A 331 2.67 9.96 9.34
CA ASN A 331 4.11 9.83 9.14
C ASN A 331 4.68 10.90 8.21
N LEU A 332 3.87 11.45 7.29
CA LEU A 332 4.26 12.58 6.46
C LEU A 332 4.53 13.85 7.30
N GLY A 333 3.86 13.99 8.44
CA GLY A 333 4.05 15.06 9.41
C GLY A 333 5.33 14.97 10.24
N LEU A 334 6.05 13.83 10.21
CA LEU A 334 7.32 13.64 10.93
C LEU A 334 8.48 14.40 10.30
N VAL A 335 8.33 14.80 9.03
CA VAL A 335 9.34 15.57 8.29
C VAL A 335 8.86 17.01 8.06
N SER A 336 9.74 17.87 7.54
CA SER A 336 9.39 19.22 7.12
C SER A 336 8.55 19.19 5.83
N SER A 337 7.61 20.14 5.70
CA SER A 337 6.80 20.35 4.48
C SER A 337 7.62 20.65 3.22
N ILE A 338 8.84 21.15 3.36
CA ILE A 338 9.77 21.41 2.25
C ILE A 338 10.79 20.28 2.02
N ARG A 339 10.61 19.11 2.64
CA ARG A 339 11.53 17.97 2.50
C ARG A 339 11.54 17.46 1.06
N ALA A 340 12.74 17.44 0.47
CA ALA A 340 12.99 16.69 -0.76
C ALA A 340 13.18 15.20 -0.43
N PHE A 341 12.27 14.36 -0.90
CA PHE A 341 12.42 12.90 -0.85
C PHE A 341 13.30 12.43 -2.02
N ARG A 342 14.22 11.50 -1.75
CA ARG A 342 15.14 10.92 -2.75
C ARG A 342 15.04 9.40 -2.66
N ALA A 343 14.97 8.76 -3.82
CA ALA A 343 15.06 7.30 -3.91
C ALA A 343 16.53 6.86 -3.75
N SER A 344 16.72 5.63 -3.30
CA SER A 344 18.01 4.95 -3.42
C SER A 344 18.36 4.74 -4.89
N ALA A 345 19.65 4.62 -5.21
CA ALA A 345 20.07 4.26 -6.55
C ALA A 345 19.63 2.83 -6.87
N ASP A 346 19.04 2.63 -8.04
CA ASP A 346 18.79 1.28 -8.55
C ASP A 346 20.12 0.58 -8.80
N SER A 347 20.16 -0.73 -8.53
CA SER A 347 21.31 -1.58 -8.78
C SER A 347 20.88 -2.73 -9.69
N LEU A 348 21.48 -2.80 -10.86
CA LEU A 348 21.29 -3.90 -11.80
C LEU A 348 22.13 -5.11 -11.37
N PRO A 349 21.81 -6.33 -11.83
CA PRO A 349 22.55 -7.53 -11.46
C PRO A 349 24.06 -7.44 -11.69
N HIS A 350 24.50 -6.79 -12.78
CA HIS A 350 25.93 -6.61 -13.06
C HIS A 350 26.60 -5.56 -12.17
N ASP A 351 25.84 -4.58 -11.65
CA ASP A 351 26.37 -3.61 -10.69
C ASP A 351 26.73 -4.31 -9.38
N ARG A 352 25.92 -5.29 -8.97
CA ARG A 352 26.15 -6.08 -7.74
C ARG A 352 27.44 -6.87 -7.82
N LEU A 353 27.68 -7.56 -8.94
CA LEU A 353 28.92 -8.30 -9.20
C LEU A 353 30.17 -7.40 -9.06
N LEU A 354 30.08 -6.16 -9.53
CA LEU A 354 31.18 -5.20 -9.46
C LEU A 354 31.34 -4.58 -8.06
N SER A 355 30.25 -4.45 -7.29
CA SER A 355 30.27 -3.88 -5.94
C SER A 355 30.70 -4.88 -4.85
N GLU A 356 30.38 -6.15 -5.03
CA GLU A 356 30.76 -7.21 -4.08
C GLU A 356 32.25 -7.57 -4.21
N GLY A 357 32.88 -7.27 -5.36
CA GLY A 357 34.30 -7.54 -5.63
C GLY A 357 35.31 -6.83 -4.73
N ASP A 358 34.93 -5.77 -4.01
CA ASP A 358 35.82 -5.10 -3.04
C ASP A 358 35.85 -5.78 -1.66
N ASP A 359 34.86 -6.62 -1.33
CA ASP A 359 34.78 -7.38 -0.07
C ASP A 359 34.83 -8.93 -0.27
N ALA A 360 34.68 -9.42 -1.50
CA ALA A 360 34.50 -10.86 -1.81
C ALA A 360 35.78 -11.63 -2.18
N VAL A 361 36.98 -11.16 -1.79
CA VAL A 361 38.20 -12.00 -1.88
C VAL A 361 38.82 -12.14 -0.50
N ARG A 362 38.16 -12.93 0.35
CA ARG A 362 38.87 -13.74 1.34
C ARG A 362 38.63 -15.20 0.97
N TYR A 363 39.66 -15.82 0.42
CA TYR A 363 39.80 -17.27 0.43
C TYR A 363 39.74 -17.71 1.90
N VAL A 364 38.58 -18.19 2.34
CA VAL A 364 38.44 -18.93 3.59
C VAL A 364 38.41 -20.40 3.19
N GLU A 365 39.26 -21.22 3.80
CA GLU A 365 39.33 -22.65 3.50
C GLU A 365 37.96 -23.29 3.82
N TYR A 366 37.47 -24.09 2.87
CA TYR A 366 36.13 -24.70 2.84
C TYR A 366 35.76 -25.46 4.13
N GLU A 367 36.75 -26.03 4.85
CA GLU A 367 36.55 -26.76 6.10
C GLU A 367 36.13 -25.88 7.31
N ASP A 368 36.43 -24.58 7.29
CA ASP A 368 36.15 -23.66 8.41
C ASP A 368 34.71 -23.09 8.37
N LEU A 369 34.14 -22.91 7.17
CA LEU A 369 32.79 -22.34 6.99
C LEU A 369 31.67 -23.30 7.41
N TRP A 370 31.86 -24.60 7.17
CA TRP A 370 30.88 -25.63 7.49
C TRP A 370 30.69 -25.78 9.00
N LYS A 371 31.78 -25.77 9.78
CA LYS A 371 31.72 -25.86 11.25
C LYS A 371 31.13 -24.62 11.93
N GLU A 372 31.36 -23.41 11.41
CA GLU A 372 30.78 -22.20 12.02
C GLU A 372 29.27 -22.06 11.75
N GLN A 373 28.78 -22.47 10.57
CA GLN A 373 27.38 -22.23 10.16
C GLN A 373 26.44 -23.42 10.41
N VAL A 374 26.95 -24.64 10.54
CA VAL A 374 26.13 -25.84 10.76
C VAL A 374 26.00 -26.17 12.25
N ASP A 375 27.05 -25.97 13.07
CA ASP A 375 27.05 -26.28 14.52
C ASP A 375 26.62 -25.11 15.43
N SER A 376 26.26 -23.94 14.89
CA SER A 376 25.72 -22.84 15.71
C SER A 376 24.23 -23.03 16.01
N GLU A 377 23.92 -23.96 16.93
CA GLU A 377 22.64 -24.03 17.65
C GLU A 377 22.45 -22.86 18.66
N SER A 378 23.24 -21.80 18.57
CA SER A 378 23.09 -20.63 19.44
C SER A 378 23.62 -19.37 18.78
N ILE A 379 22.72 -18.50 18.32
CA ILE A 379 22.76 -17.02 18.43
C ILE A 379 21.35 -16.47 18.20
#